data_AF-A0A378UV47-F1
#
_entry.id   AF-A0A378UV47-F1
#
_cell.length_a   1.000
_cell.length_b   1.000
_cell.length_c   1.000
_cell.angle_alpha   90.00
_cell.angle_beta   90.00
_cell.angle_gamma   90.00
#
_symmetry.space_group_name_H-M   'P 1'
#
loop_
_entity.id
_entity.type
_entity.pdbx_description
1 polymer ?
#
loop_
_entity_poly.entity_id
_entity_poly.type
_entity_poly.pdbx_seq_one_letter_code
_entity_poly.pdbx_strand_id
1 'polypeptide(L)' 'MRLGGGASTIREFLDADLIDTLHVAVSPVELGSGSRLWESPDELNDRFHHDVVPSPGGAVTHHLFWRK' A
#
# COMPACT_ATOMS: atom_id res chain seq x y z
N MET A 1 6.25 -10.10 12.37
CA MET A 1 5.66 -10.94 11.29
C MET A 1 5.64 -10.09 10.03
N ARG A 2 5.80 -10.67 8.83
CA ARG A 2 5.63 -9.95 7.56
C ARG A 2 4.66 -10.71 6.67
N LEU A 3 3.68 -10.01 6.10
CA LEU A 3 2.74 -10.56 5.13
C LEU A 3 3.27 -10.26 3.73
N GLY A 4 3.46 -11.30 2.91
CA GLY A 4 3.94 -11.15 1.53
C GLY A 4 2.87 -10.75 0.53
N GLY A 5 1.58 -10.95 0.85
CA GLY A 5 0.46 -10.78 -0.08
C GLY A 5 -0.27 -12.10 -0.40
N GLY A 6 -1.21 -12.14 -1.36
CA GLY A 6 -1.56 -11.13 -2.39
C GLY A 6 -2.57 -10.04 -1.97
N ALA A 7 -3.07 -9.26 -2.93
CA ALA A 7 -3.92 -8.08 -2.68
C ALA A 7 -5.22 -8.39 -1.90
N SER A 8 -5.81 -9.58 -2.07
CA SER A 8 -6.95 -10.03 -1.26
C SER A 8 -6.58 -10.21 0.21
N THR A 9 -5.52 -10.98 0.50
CA THR A 9 -5.06 -11.21 1.87
C THR A 9 -4.65 -9.92 2.57
N ILE A 10 -3.99 -8.99 1.87
CA ILE A 10 -3.63 -7.70 2.48
C ILE A 10 -4.91 -6.91 2.85
N ARG A 11 -5.93 -6.89 1.97
CA ARG A 11 -7.20 -6.24 2.27
C ARG A 11 -7.92 -6.87 3.45
N GLU A 12 -7.95 -8.20 3.56
CA GLU A 12 -8.53 -8.90 4.71
C GLU A 12 -7.89 -8.48 6.04
N PHE A 13 -6.57 -8.32 6.08
CA PHE A 13 -5.87 -7.86 7.28
C PHE A 13 -6.05 -6.35 7.54
N LEU A 14 -6.17 -5.54 6.48
CA LEU A 14 -6.54 -4.13 6.62
C LEU A 14 -7.96 -3.99 7.16
N ASP A 15 -8.92 -4.77 6.68
CA ASP A 15 -10.31 -4.75 7.14
C ASP A 15 -10.42 -5.23 8.59
N ALA A 16 -9.61 -6.23 8.97
CA ALA A 16 -9.51 -6.71 10.35
C ALA A 16 -8.69 -5.81 11.28
N ASP A 17 -8.10 -4.73 10.77
CA ASP A 17 -7.27 -3.77 11.51
C ASP A 17 -6.02 -4.39 12.19
N LEU A 18 -5.44 -5.39 11.52
CA LEU A 18 -4.29 -6.18 11.98
C LEU A 18 -2.96 -5.77 11.33
N ILE A 19 -2.93 -4.66 10.59
CA ILE A 19 -1.72 -4.12 9.97
C ILE A 19 -1.18 -2.98 10.84
N ASP A 20 0.02 -3.14 11.36
CA ASP A 20 0.73 -2.07 12.08
C ASP A 20 1.46 -1.11 11.13
N THR A 21 2.08 -1.69 10.09
CA THR A 21 2.87 -0.97 9.08
C THR A 21 2.65 -1.58 7.70
N LEU A 22 2.54 -0.73 6.67
CA LEU A 22 2.40 -1.14 5.28
C LEU A 22 3.41 -0.39 4.40
N HIS A 23 4.15 -1.12 3.56
CA HIS A 23 5.05 -0.55 2.55
C HIS A 23 4.64 -1.06 1.18
N VAL A 24 4.26 -0.15 0.29
CA VAL A 24 3.86 -0.48 -1.09
C VAL A 24 4.71 0.34 -2.05
N ALA A 25 5.12 -0.32 -3.13
CA ALA A 25 5.91 0.28 -4.20
C ALA A 25 5.03 0.33 -5.46
N VAL A 26 4.73 1.53 -5.96
CA VAL A 26 3.88 1.75 -7.13
C VAL A 26 4.74 2.09 -8.33
N SER A 27 4.69 1.26 -9.36
CA SER A 27 5.31 1.53 -10.67
C SER A 27 4.37 2.40 -11.52
N PRO A 28 4.87 3.36 -12.32
CA PRO A 28 4.07 4.21 -13.20
C PRO A 28 3.64 3.44 -14.47
N VAL A 29 2.97 2.30 -14.30
CA VAL A 29 2.47 1.47 -15.39
C VAL A 29 1.00 1.11 -15.14
N GLU A 30 0.19 1.21 -16.20
CA GLU A 30 -1.21 0.81 -16.17
C GLU A 30 -1.34 -0.65 -16.62
N LEU A 31 -1.86 -1.51 -15.73
CA LEU A 31 -2.05 -2.94 -16.03
C LEU A 31 -3.43 -3.26 -16.61
N GLY A 32 -4.40 -2.34 -16.48
CA GLY A 32 -5.77 -2.48 -17.00
C GLY A 32 -6.68 -3.43 -16.20
N SER A 33 -6.21 -4.62 -15.84
CA SER A 33 -6.99 -5.61 -15.05
C SER A 33 -6.11 -6.43 -14.11
N GLY A 34 -6.73 -7.02 -13.07
CA GLY A 34 -6.03 -7.82 -12.07
C GLY A 34 -6.67 -7.71 -10.69
N SER A 35 -5.96 -8.18 -9.66
CA SER A 35 -6.38 -7.97 -8.27
C SER A 35 -5.86 -6.63 -7.78
N ARG A 36 -6.80 -5.77 -7.36
CA ARG A 36 -6.51 -4.41 -6.89
C ARG A 36 -6.33 -4.39 -5.37
N LEU A 37 -5.31 -3.68 -4.89
CA LEU A 37 -5.08 -3.44 -3.46
C LEU A 37 -5.94 -2.27 -2.94
N TRP A 38 -5.97 -1.16 -3.69
CA TRP A 38 -6.70 0.08 -3.42
C TRP A 38 -7.03 0.79 -4.74
N GLU A 39 -7.93 1.79 -4.75
CA GLU A 39 -8.02 2.76 -5.87
C GLU A 39 -7.00 3.88 -5.69
N SER A 40 -6.87 4.41 -4.47
CA SER A 40 -5.87 5.41 -4.08
C SER A 40 -5.23 5.07 -2.73
N PRO A 41 -3.92 5.33 -2.54
CA PRO A 41 -3.30 5.26 -1.21
C PRO A 41 -4.01 6.16 -0.18
N ASP A 42 -4.72 7.20 -0.62
CA ASP A 42 -5.41 8.14 0.27
C ASP A 42 -6.54 7.51 1.09
N GLU A 43 -7.06 6.36 0.64
CA GLU A 43 -8.09 5.59 1.35
C GLU A 43 -7.63 5.12 2.74
N LEU A 44 -6.32 5.11 3.01
CA LEU A 44 -5.74 4.66 4.28
C LEU A 44 -5.34 5.81 5.21
N ASN A 45 -5.49 7.07 4.77
CA ASN A 45 -5.00 8.25 5.50
C ASN A 45 -5.79 8.56 6.78
N ASP A 46 -6.99 8.01 6.94
CA ASP A 46 -7.78 8.14 8.16
C ASP A 46 -7.16 7.35 9.32
N ARG A 47 -6.65 6.15 9.03
CA ARG A 47 -6.15 5.16 10.01
C ARG A 47 -4.63 5.17 10.19
N PHE A 48 -3.90 5.61 9.17
CA PHE A 48 -2.43 5.57 9.16
C PHE A 48 -1.83 6.96 8.98
N HIS A 49 -0.64 7.16 9.56
CA HIS A 49 0.29 8.15 9.05
C HIS A 49 0.80 7.69 7.68
N HIS A 50 1.06 8.62 6.76
CA HIS A 50 1.40 8.32 5.37
C HIS A 50 2.56 9.18 4.89
N ASP A 51 3.66 8.53 4.52
CA ASP A 51 4.80 9.14 3.84
C ASP A 51 4.92 8.63 2.40
N VAL A 52 5.29 9.53 1.50
CA VAL A 52 5.50 9.25 0.08
C VAL A 52 6.95 9.55 -0.29
N VAL A 53 7.67 8.54 -0.74
CA VAL A 53 9.10 8.63 -1.06
C VAL A 53 9.33 8.17 -2.50
N PRO A 54 9.72 9.06 -3.43
CA PRO A 54 10.11 8.66 -4.77
C PRO A 54 11.42 7.87 -4.74
N SER A 55 11.54 6.83 -5.56
CA SER A 55 12.79 6.07 -5.68
C SER A 55 13.87 6.88 -6.40
N PRO A 56 15.16 6.60 -6.16
CA PRO A 56 16.25 7.17 -6.96
C PRO A 56 16.00 6.90 -8.46
N GLY A 57 15.90 7.96 -9.27
CA GLY A 57 15.59 7.86 -10.69
C GLY A 57 14.09 7.87 -11.04
N GLY A 58 13.18 7.93 -10.07
CA GLY A 58 11.75 8.18 -10.29
C GLY A 58 10.97 7.01 -10.90
N ALA A 59 11.56 5.81 -10.96
CA ALA A 59 10.92 4.65 -11.59
C ALA A 59 9.76 4.07 -10.76
N VAL A 60 9.72 4.36 -9.45
CA VAL A 60 8.74 3.81 -8.51
C VAL A 60 8.48 4.84 -7.41
N THR A 61 7.24 4.91 -6.93
CA THR A 61 6.89 5.68 -5.73
C THR A 61 6.63 4.73 -4.57
N HIS A 62 7.30 4.94 -3.45
CA HIS A 62 7.07 4.18 -2.23
C HIS A 62 6.06 4.92 -1.35
N HIS A 63 5.02 4.19 -0.92
CA HIS A 63 4.08 4.63 0.11
C HIS A 63 4.37 3.86 1.40
N LEU A 64 4.62 4.60 2.47
CA LEU A 64 4.91 4.08 3.81
C LEU A 64 3.77 4.48 4.75
N PHE A 65 3.14 3.49 5.36
CA PHE A 65 2.06 3.69 6.31
C PHE A 65 2.41 3.08 7.66
N TRP A 66 2.07 3.78 8.74
CA TRP A 66 2.14 3.24 10.11
C TRP A 66 0.99 3.76 10.96
N ARG A 67 0.52 2.91 11.87
CA ARG A 67 -0.68 3.17 12.67
C ARG A 67 -0.57 4.49 13.46
N LYS A 68 -1.65 5.25 13.51
CA LYS A 68 -1.79 6.44 14.37
C LYS A 68 -1.97 6.08 15.84
#